data_AF-A0A3N5THP5-F1
#
_entry.id   AF-A0A3N5THP5-F1
#
_cell.length_a   1.000
_cell.length_b   1.000
_cell.length_c   1.000
_cell.angle_alpha   90.00
_cell.angle_beta   90.00
_cell.angle_gamma   90.00
#
_symmetry.space_group_name_H-M   'P 1'
#
loop_
_entity.id
_entity.type
_entity.pdbx_description
1 polymer ?
#
loop_
_entity_poly.entity_id
_entity_poly.type
_entity_poly.pdbx_seq_one_letter_code
_entity_poly.pdbx_strand_id
1 'polypeptide(L)'
;MELPPASICHQSVDRLRIKVASRKGDPGYFAKVVKGLSGLRKLKHLAANPLTGSVLLIGENLDAGEIAAYARERELFQMTTAE
;
A
#
# COMPACT_ATOMS: atom_id res chain seq x y z
N MET A 1 14.13 5.88 -11.94
CA MET A 1 13.36 6.74 -11.02
C MET A 1 13.11 5.94 -9.75
N GLU A 2 13.31 6.52 -8.58
CA GLU A 2 13.06 5.84 -7.30
C GLU A 2 11.59 5.92 -6.92
N LEU A 3 11.01 4.79 -6.51
CA LEU A 3 9.61 4.73 -6.05
C LEU A 3 9.48 5.27 -4.63
N PRO A 4 8.34 5.87 -4.24
CA PRO A 4 8.12 6.31 -2.86
C PRO A 4 8.29 5.14 -1.86
N PRO A 5 9.06 5.31 -0.77
CA PRO A 5 9.20 4.27 0.24
C PRO A 5 7.90 4.07 1.03
N ALA A 6 7.53 2.81 1.23
CA ALA A 6 6.37 2.40 2.01
C ALA A 6 6.80 1.47 3.16
N SER A 7 6.37 1.74 4.38
CA SER A 7 6.61 0.85 5.53
C SER A 7 5.33 0.22 6.04
N ILE A 8 5.44 -1.00 6.58
CA ILE A 8 4.32 -1.69 7.23
C ILE A 8 4.17 -1.08 8.63
N CYS A 9 3.01 -0.49 8.92
CA CYS A 9 2.71 0.03 10.27
C CYS A 9 1.87 -0.94 11.09
N HIS A 10 1.15 -1.85 10.45
CA HIS A 10 0.36 -2.87 11.11
C HIS A 10 0.10 -4.03 10.15
N GLN A 11 0.23 -5.26 10.63
CA GLN A 11 -0.01 -6.47 9.85
C GLN A 11 -0.68 -7.53 10.72
N SER A 12 -1.72 -8.14 10.17
CA SER A 12 -2.30 -9.41 10.60
C SER A 12 -2.66 -10.24 9.35
N VAL A 13 -3.14 -11.46 9.54
CA VAL A 13 -3.45 -12.40 8.44
C VAL A 13 -4.37 -11.77 7.38
N ASP A 14 -5.38 -11.02 7.80
CA ASP A 14 -6.42 -10.48 6.90
C ASP A 14 -6.34 -8.97 6.70
N ARG A 15 -5.35 -8.30 7.29
CA ARG A 15 -5.26 -6.85 7.31
C ARG A 15 -3.82 -6.36 7.24
N LEU A 16 -3.57 -5.46 6.29
CA LEU A 16 -2.30 -4.77 6.15
C LEU A 16 -2.53 -3.26 6.13
N ARG A 17 -1.77 -2.53 6.94
CA ARG A 17 -1.68 -1.07 6.84
C ARG A 17 -0.26 -0.67 6.54
N ILE A 18 -0.10 0.00 5.41
CA ILE A 18 1.18 0.59 4.98
C ILE A 18 1.14 2.11 5.11
N LYS A 19 2.32 2.71 5.26
CA LYS A 19 2.50 4.17 5.32
C LYS A 19 3.52 4.60 4.29
N VAL A 20 3.16 5.61 3.51
CA VAL A 20 4.02 6.26 2.50
C VAL A 20 4.22 7.70 2.97
N ALA A 21 5.13 7.89 3.93
CA ALA A 21 5.28 9.16 4.63
C ALA A 21 5.67 10.32 3.70
N SER A 22 6.49 10.04 2.66
CA SER A 22 6.93 11.01 1.66
C SER A 22 5.80 11.55 0.78
N ARG A 23 4.61 10.94 0.81
CA ARG A 23 3.43 11.34 0.04
C ARG A 23 2.26 11.78 0.93
N LYS A 24 2.47 11.98 2.23
CA LYS A 24 1.44 12.48 3.14
C LYS A 24 0.89 13.82 2.61
N GLY A 25 -0.42 13.95 2.55
CA GLY A 25 -1.11 15.12 2.02
C GLY A 25 -1.31 15.13 0.50
N ASP A 26 -0.91 14.07 -0.23
CA ASP A 26 -1.07 13.97 -1.68
C ASP A 26 -2.27 13.06 -2.06
N PRO A 27 -3.49 13.61 -2.17
CA PRO A 27 -4.67 12.80 -2.54
C PRO A 27 -4.56 12.20 -3.95
N GLY A 28 -3.85 12.86 -4.87
CA GLY A 28 -3.68 12.38 -6.25
C GLY A 28 -2.83 11.11 -6.30
N TYR A 29 -1.74 11.08 -5.55
CA TYR A 29 -0.93 9.87 -5.36
C TYR A 29 -1.76 8.73 -4.76
N PHE A 30 -2.48 8.98 -3.67
CA PHE A 30 -3.25 7.92 -3.01
C PHE A 30 -4.43 7.41 -3.85
N ALA A 31 -5.05 8.25 -4.67
CA ALA A 31 -6.04 7.81 -5.66
C ALA A 31 -5.42 6.88 -6.70
N LYS A 32 -4.19 7.19 -7.18
CA LYS A 32 -3.44 6.30 -8.08
C LYS A 32 -3.10 4.97 -7.40
N VAL A 33 -2.69 4.98 -6.13
CA VAL A 33 -2.40 3.75 -5.38
C VAL A 33 -3.63 2.87 -5.24
N VAL A 34 -4.79 3.43 -4.86
CA VAL A 34 -6.04 2.67 -4.74
C VAL A 34 -6.44 2.08 -6.09
N LYS A 35 -6.36 2.88 -7.18
CA LYS A 35 -6.65 2.41 -8.53
C LYS A 35 -5.67 1.31 -8.99
N GLY A 36 -4.40 1.43 -8.65
CA GLY A 36 -3.38 0.45 -9.05
C GLY A 36 -3.54 -0.88 -8.32
N LEU A 37 -3.88 -0.84 -7.03
CA LEU A 37 -4.03 -2.03 -6.17
C LEU A 37 -5.40 -2.71 -6.28
N SER A 38 -6.43 -2.06 -6.83
CA SER A 38 -7.79 -2.65 -6.91
C SER A 38 -7.87 -3.92 -7.77
N GLY A 39 -6.89 -4.16 -8.65
CA GLY A 39 -6.79 -5.39 -9.45
C GLY A 39 -6.20 -6.60 -8.70
N LEU A 40 -5.71 -6.41 -7.48
CA LEU A 40 -5.14 -7.51 -6.68
C LEU A 40 -6.26 -8.44 -6.21
N ARG A 41 -6.32 -9.65 -6.79
CA ARG A 41 -7.21 -10.72 -6.32
C ARG A 41 -6.88 -10.98 -4.84
N LYS A 42 -7.90 -11.18 -4.00
CA LYS A 42 -7.88 -11.34 -2.52
C LYS A 42 -8.27 -10.10 -1.69
N LEU A 43 -8.38 -8.90 -2.27
CA LEU A 43 -8.82 -7.73 -1.50
C LEU A 43 -10.34 -7.70 -1.32
N LYS A 44 -10.80 -7.68 -0.07
CA LYS A 44 -12.19 -7.39 0.34
C LYS A 44 -12.42 -5.89 0.48
N HIS A 45 -11.41 -5.15 0.94
CA HIS A 45 -11.48 -3.71 1.10
C HIS A 45 -10.11 -3.07 0.87
N LEU A 46 -10.12 -1.91 0.22
CA LEU A 46 -8.94 -1.12 -0.07
C LEU A 46 -9.30 0.36 0.11
N ALA A 47 -8.57 1.05 0.98
CA ALA A 47 -8.76 2.46 1.22
C ALA A 47 -7.42 3.16 1.48
N ALA A 48 -7.35 4.43 1.10
CA ALA A 48 -6.22 5.28 1.44
C ALA A 48 -6.67 6.49 2.26
N ASN A 49 -5.82 6.93 3.17
CA ASN A 49 -5.99 8.16 3.92
C ASN A 49 -4.79 9.08 3.63
N PRO A 50 -4.94 10.06 2.71
CA PRO A 50 -3.88 11.00 2.38
C PRO A 50 -3.42 11.84 3.57
N LEU A 51 -4.34 12.20 4.48
CA LEU A 51 -4.04 13.03 5.65
C LEU A 51 -3.03 12.35 6.57
N THR A 52 -3.12 11.03 6.73
CA THR A 52 -2.19 10.24 7.56
C THR A 52 -1.08 9.56 6.75
N GLY A 53 -1.13 9.66 5.42
CA GLY A 53 -0.18 9.02 4.52
C GLY A 53 -0.26 7.50 4.50
N SER A 54 -1.43 6.91 4.80
CA SER A 54 -1.58 5.47 5.00
C SER A 54 -2.53 4.81 4.02
N VAL A 55 -2.25 3.56 3.64
CA VAL A 55 -3.14 2.70 2.85
C VAL A 55 -3.53 1.49 3.71
N LEU A 56 -4.82 1.18 3.72
CA LEU A 56 -5.42 0.04 4.40
C LEU A 56 -5.86 -0.97 3.35
N LEU A 57 -5.39 -2.21 3.50
CA LEU A 57 -5.80 -3.37 2.75
C LEU A 57 -6.45 -4.36 3.71
N ILE A 58 -7.60 -4.90 3.33
CA ILE A 58 -8.28 -5.99 4.03
C ILE A 58 -8.61 -7.06 3.01
N GLY A 59 -8.33 -8.31 3.31
CA GLY A 59 -8.53 -9.45 2.42
C GLY A 59 -8.39 -10.76 3.17
N GLU A 60 -8.29 -11.87 2.46
CA GLU A 60 -8.02 -13.18 3.06
C GLU A 60 -6.56 -13.56 2.83
N ASN A 61 -5.85 -13.93 3.90
CA ASN A 61 -4.45 -14.36 3.85
C ASN A 61 -3.56 -13.39 3.05
N LEU A 62 -3.55 -12.12 3.48
CA LEU A 62 -2.75 -11.08 2.85
C LEU A 62 -1.25 -11.37 3.04
N ASP A 63 -0.54 -11.47 1.93
CA ASP A 63 0.92 -11.57 1.92
C ASP A 63 1.53 -10.20 1.56
N ALA A 64 2.37 -9.67 2.45
CA ALA A 64 3.00 -8.37 2.24
C ALA A 64 4.00 -8.38 1.08
N GLY A 65 4.65 -9.51 0.79
CA GLY A 65 5.57 -9.69 -0.32
C GLY A 65 4.85 -9.67 -1.67
N GLU A 66 3.72 -10.37 -1.79
CA GLU A 66 2.85 -10.32 -2.98
C GLU A 66 2.38 -8.88 -3.24
N ILE A 67 1.94 -8.17 -2.19
CA ILE A 67 1.50 -6.78 -2.28
C ILE A 67 2.66 -5.86 -2.71
N ALA A 68 3.87 -6.07 -2.16
CA ALA A 68 5.06 -5.30 -2.51
C ALA A 68 5.44 -5.48 -3.98
N ALA A 69 5.49 -6.73 -4.45
CA ALA A 69 5.80 -7.04 -5.84
C ALA A 69 4.78 -6.42 -6.79
N TYR A 70 3.49 -6.60 -6.51
CA TYR A 70 2.40 -6.06 -7.31
C TYR A 70 2.40 -4.53 -7.38
N ALA A 71 2.74 -3.85 -6.25
CA ALA A 71 2.87 -2.40 -6.19
C ALA A 71 4.09 -1.89 -6.98
N ARG A 72 5.22 -2.61 -6.92
CA ARG A 72 6.44 -2.28 -7.65
C ARG A 72 6.26 -2.41 -9.16
N GLU A 73 5.63 -3.48 -9.63
CA GLU A 73 5.31 -3.68 -11.06
C GLU A 73 4.45 -2.55 -11.66
N ARG A 74 3.66 -1.88 -10.81
CA ARG A 74 2.79 -0.76 -11.18
C ARG A 74 3.37 0.61 -10.83
N GLU A 75 4.64 0.64 -10.45
CA GLU A 75 5.38 1.86 -10.11
C GLU A 75 4.67 2.72 -9.03
N LEU A 76 4.00 2.07 -8.08
CA LEU A 76 3.22 2.76 -7.04
C LEU A 76 4.11 3.19 -5.87
N PHE A 77 4.80 2.24 -5.27
CA PHE A 77 5.71 2.42 -4.13
C PHE A 77 6.64 1.22 -4.02
N GLN A 78 7.69 1.37 -3.22
CA GLN A 78 8.60 0.29 -2.84
C GLN A 78 8.46 0.02 -1.35
N MET A 79 8.15 -1.22 -0.96
CA MET A 79 8.18 -1.59 0.45
C MET A 79 9.62 -1.57 0.97
N THR A 80 9.80 -0.90 2.10
CA THR A 80 11.01 -0.93 2.92
C THR A 80 10.69 -1.75 4.16
N THR A 81 11.45 -2.81 4.42
CA THR A 81 11.52 -3.39 5.76
C THR A 81 12.04 -2.31 6.70
N ALA A 82 11.26 -1.93 7.70
CA ALA A 82 11.79 -1.12 8.79
C ALA A 82 12.84 -2.00 9.50
N GLU A 83 14.09 -1.53 9.54
CA GLU A 83 15.13 -2.08 10.40
C GLU A 83 14.78 -1.87 11.88
#